data_AF-D5H6Q5-F1
#
_entry.id   AF-D5H6Q5-F1
#
_cell.length_a   1.000
_cell.length_b   1.000
_cell.length_c   1.000
_cell.angle_alpha   90.00
_cell.angle_beta   90.00
_cell.angle_gamma   90.00
#
_symmetry.space_group_name_H-M   'P 1'
#
loop_
_entity.id
_entity.type
_entity.pdbx_description
1 polymer ?
#
loop_
_entity_poly.entity_id
_entity_poly.type
_entity_poly.pdbx_seq_one_letter_code
_entity_poly.pdbx_strand_id
1 'polypeptide(L)'
;MRERRLNAAGQYHVCFVCTEEADLLPRINGEGVDLKPVGVDLGIESLAVLSTGEKAGNPRWFENEQERLRREQQKLSRKEKGSNNWERQRKRVAKVHQRIQDRRKDFIEKLTTRLVENFDVI
;
A
#
# COMPACT_ATOMS: atom_id res chain seq x y z
N MET A 1 -20.53 27.68 0.66
CA MET A 1 -19.55 27.23 -0.36
C MET A 1 -18.51 26.37 0.36
N ARG A 2 -18.67 25.03 0.38
CA ARG A 2 -17.78 24.14 1.16
C ARG A 2 -16.44 24.00 0.42
N GLU A 3 -15.37 24.43 1.08
CA GLU A 3 -13.98 24.26 0.67
C GLU A 3 -13.71 22.82 0.23
N ARG A 4 -13.47 22.62 -1.07
CA ARG A 4 -13.08 21.32 -1.61
C ARG A 4 -11.61 21.09 -1.27
N ARG A 5 -11.33 20.36 -0.19
CA ARG A 5 -9.96 19.97 0.18
C ARG A 5 -9.42 18.90 -0.76
N LEU A 6 -8.63 19.31 -1.74
CA LEU A 6 -7.73 18.44 -2.50
C LEU A 6 -6.63 17.90 -1.59
N ASN A 7 -6.15 16.67 -1.81
CA ASN A 7 -4.95 16.17 -1.15
C ASN A 7 -3.68 16.88 -1.69
N ALA A 8 -2.51 16.65 -1.08
CA ALA A 8 -1.25 17.29 -1.48
C ALA A 8 -0.84 17.01 -2.95
N ALA A 9 -1.35 15.92 -3.54
CA ALA A 9 -1.11 15.55 -4.94
C ALA A 9 -2.14 16.15 -5.93
N GLY A 10 -3.18 16.82 -5.42
CA GLY A 10 -4.22 17.47 -6.21
C GLY A 10 -5.38 16.56 -6.59
N GLN A 11 -5.69 15.55 -5.79
CA GLN A 11 -6.81 14.63 -6.02
C GLN A 11 -7.99 14.85 -5.06
N TYR A 12 -9.18 14.45 -5.52
CA TYR A 12 -10.39 14.36 -4.73
C TYR A 12 -10.56 12.96 -4.15
N HIS A 13 -11.09 12.88 -2.93
CA HIS A 13 -11.52 11.64 -2.31
C HIS A 13 -13.01 11.75 -2.03
N VAL A 14 -13.77 10.71 -2.39
CA VAL A 14 -15.19 10.58 -2.08
C VAL A 14 -15.37 9.26 -1.35
N CYS A 15 -16.08 9.28 -0.23
CA CYS A 15 -16.36 8.10 0.57
C CYS A 15 -17.87 7.93 0.66
N PHE A 16 -18.34 6.72 0.39
CA PHE A 16 -19.71 6.30 0.61
C PHE A 16 -19.68 5.17 1.63
N VAL A 17 -20.61 5.21 2.59
CA VAL A 17 -20.81 4.12 3.53
C VAL A 17 -21.89 3.23 2.94
N CYS A 18 -21.54 1.98 2.69
CA CYS A 18 -22.48 0.96 2.25
C CYS A 18 -22.59 -0.08 3.36
N THR A 19 -23.80 -0.58 3.59
CA THR A 19 -24.04 -1.72 4.47
C THR A 19 -24.20 -2.94 3.57
N GLU A 20 -23.33 -3.92 3.76
CA GLU A 20 -23.41 -5.22 3.10
C GLU A 20 -23.65 -6.27 4.19
N GLU A 21 -24.60 -7.18 3.95
CA GLU A 21 -24.70 -8.41 4.73
C GLU A 21 -23.63 -9.36 4.20
N ALA A 22 -22.59 -9.59 4.99
CA ALA A 22 -21.53 -10.53 4.65
C ALA A 22 -21.87 -11.91 5.21
N ASP A 23 -21.94 -12.91 4.34
CA ASP A 23 -21.96 -14.31 4.77
C ASP A 23 -20.61 -14.65 5.39
N LEU A 24 -20.58 -14.75 6.71
CA LEU A 24 -19.37 -15.13 7.43
C LEU A 24 -19.04 -16.59 7.11
N LEU A 25 -17.78 -16.84 6.73
CA LEU A 25 -17.27 -18.20 6.70
C LEU A 25 -17.36 -18.80 8.11
N PRO A 26 -17.72 -20.09 8.24
CA PRO A 26 -17.77 -20.75 9.53
C PRO A 26 -16.40 -20.65 10.21
N ARG A 27 -16.37 -20.23 11.49
CA ARG A 27 -15.13 -20.28 12.28
C ARG A 27 -14.67 -21.73 12.38
N ILE A 28 -13.42 -21.97 12.01
CA ILE A 28 -12.82 -23.30 12.15
C ILE A 28 -12.14 -23.37 13.53
N ASN A 29 -12.62 -24.27 14.38
CA ASN A 29 -12.19 -24.38 15.78
C ASN A 29 -11.03 -25.38 15.97
N GLY A 30 -10.54 -25.99 14.88
CA GLY A 30 -9.43 -26.96 14.91
C GLY A 30 -9.79 -28.38 15.35
N GLU A 31 -11.05 -28.64 15.71
CA GLU A 31 -11.50 -29.99 16.11
C GLU A 31 -11.85 -30.84 14.87
N GLY A 32 -11.06 -31.89 14.62
CA GLY A 32 -11.37 -32.91 13.60
C GLY A 32 -11.24 -32.47 12.14
N VAL A 33 -10.58 -31.33 11.87
CA VAL A 33 -10.36 -30.79 10.51
C VAL A 33 -8.87 -30.58 10.27
N ASP A 34 -8.34 -31.09 9.15
CA ASP A 34 -6.98 -30.77 8.69
C ASP A 34 -6.93 -29.30 8.24
N LEU A 35 -6.42 -28.44 9.12
CA LEU A 35 -6.21 -27.01 8.86
C LEU A 35 -4.96 -26.77 8.01
N LYS A 36 -4.98 -25.70 7.20
CA LYS A 36 -3.79 -25.19 6.49
C LYS A 36 -3.23 -23.93 7.16
N PRO A 37 -2.36 -24.05 8.18
CA PRO A 37 -1.70 -22.90 8.79
C PRO A 37 -0.56 -22.38 7.92
N VAL A 38 -0.35 -21.06 7.93
CA VAL A 38 0.84 -20.42 7.35
C VAL A 38 1.39 -19.36 8.30
N GLY A 39 2.69 -19.42 8.60
CA GLY A 39 3.36 -18.33 9.30
C GLY A 39 3.77 -17.24 8.32
N VAL A 40 3.64 -15.97 8.72
CA VAL A 40 4.05 -14.81 7.91
C VAL A 40 5.15 -14.03 8.62
N ASP A 41 6.33 -13.97 8.01
CA ASP A 41 7.44 -13.11 8.44
C ASP A 41 7.54 -11.88 7.52
N LEU A 42 7.66 -10.68 8.09
CA LEU A 42 7.70 -9.43 7.33
C LEU A 42 9.12 -8.87 7.31
N GLY A 43 9.73 -8.81 6.12
CA GLY A 43 11.12 -8.41 5.94
C GLY A 43 11.31 -7.08 5.20
N ILE A 44 12.52 -6.55 5.28
CA ILE A 44 12.96 -5.39 4.46
C ILE A 44 13.32 -5.85 3.03
N GLU A 45 13.90 -7.05 2.91
CA GLU A 45 14.31 -7.63 1.62
C GLU A 45 13.11 -8.19 0.83
N SER A 46 12.14 -8.76 1.53
CA SER A 46 10.88 -9.28 0.98
C SER A 46 9.73 -8.85 1.87
N LEU A 47 8.66 -8.32 1.28
CA LEU A 47 7.56 -7.76 2.07
C LEU A 47 6.93 -8.81 3.00
N ALA A 48 6.80 -10.05 2.52
CA ALA A 48 6.44 -11.18 3.36
C ALA A 48 7.15 -12.47 2.92
N VAL A 49 7.52 -13.31 3.88
CA VAL A 49 8.00 -14.68 3.70
C VAL A 49 7.01 -15.59 4.43
N LEU A 50 6.47 -16.56 3.70
CA LEU A 50 5.58 -17.55 4.26
C LEU A 50 6.36 -18.74 4.79
N SER A 51 5.83 -19.42 5.81
CA SER A 51 6.40 -20.67 6.35
C SER A 51 6.47 -21.79 5.30
N THR A 52 5.72 -21.68 4.20
CA THR A 52 5.82 -22.53 3.01
C THR A 52 7.11 -22.32 2.20
N GLY A 53 7.92 -21.32 2.55
CA GLY A 53 9.10 -20.90 1.81
C GLY A 53 8.81 -19.90 0.69
N GLU A 54 7.54 -19.58 0.43
CA GLU A 54 7.17 -18.59 -0.56
C GLU A 54 7.56 -17.18 -0.08
N LYS A 55 8.27 -16.44 -0.93
CA LYS A 55 8.54 -15.02 -0.70
C LYS A 55 7.56 -14.20 -1.53
N ALA A 56 6.67 -13.48 -0.86
CA ALA A 56 5.97 -12.34 -1.45
C ALA A 56 7.02 -11.24 -1.68
N GLY A 57 7.70 -11.35 -2.82
CA GLY A 57 8.92 -10.60 -3.11
C GLY A 57 8.75 -9.09 -2.95
N ASN A 58 9.85 -8.38 -2.73
CA ASN A 58 9.88 -6.93 -2.86
C ASN A 58 9.73 -6.59 -4.35
N PRO A 59 8.57 -6.08 -4.78
CA PRO A 59 8.38 -5.82 -6.18
C PRO A 59 9.32 -4.69 -6.59
N ARG A 60 10.23 -4.97 -7.54
CA ARG A 60 11.31 -4.09 -8.03
C ARG A 60 10.88 -2.66 -8.43
N TRP A 61 9.59 -2.37 -8.44
CA TRP A 61 9.10 -0.99 -8.53
C TRP A 61 9.46 -0.12 -7.34
N PHE A 62 9.69 -0.68 -6.15
CA PHE A 62 9.93 0.13 -4.96
C PHE A 62 11.24 0.92 -5.07
N GLU A 63 12.32 0.30 -5.53
CA GLU A 63 13.63 0.95 -5.73
C GLU A 63 13.55 2.09 -6.75
N ASN A 64 12.89 1.85 -7.89
CA ASN A 64 12.73 2.85 -8.95
C ASN A 64 11.91 4.06 -8.48
N GLU A 65 10.83 3.83 -7.73
CA GLU A 65 10.01 4.92 -7.21
C GLU A 65 10.70 5.65 -6.04
N GLN A 66 11.51 4.96 -5.22
CA GLN A 66 12.36 5.58 -4.22
C GLN A 66 13.41 6.49 -4.84
N GLU A 67 14.11 6.03 -5.87
CA GLU A 67 15.11 6.84 -6.57
C GLU A 67 14.46 8.05 -7.23
N ARG A 68 13.27 7.87 -7.83
CA ARG A 68 12.47 8.98 -8.33
C ARG A 68 12.10 9.96 -7.22
N LEU A 69 11.66 9.48 -6.06
CA LEU A 69 11.31 10.31 -4.92
C LEU A 69 12.51 11.12 -4.44
N ARG A 70 13.68 10.47 -4.30
CA ARG A 70 14.94 11.11 -3.93
C ARG A 70 15.32 12.23 -4.91
N ARG A 71 15.23 11.98 -6.22
CA ARG A 71 15.50 12.99 -7.26
C ARG A 71 14.54 14.18 -7.16
N GLU A 72 13.25 13.94 -6.99
CA GLU A 72 12.26 15.01 -6.91
C GLU A 72 12.36 15.81 -5.60
N GLN A 73 12.73 15.17 -4.48
CA GLN A 73 13.03 15.82 -3.21
C GLN A 73 14.29 16.69 -3.31
N GLN A 74 15.35 16.20 -3.95
CA GLN A 74 16.58 16.99 -4.17
C GLN A 74 16.32 18.21 -5.07
N LYS A 75 15.45 18.08 -6.08
CA LYS A 75 15.01 19.24 -6.88
C LYS A 75 14.20 20.23 -6.06
N LEU A 76 13.41 19.75 -5.09
CA LEU A 76 12.59 20.61 -4.22
C LEU A 76 13.47 21.41 -3.25
N SER A 77 14.46 20.78 -2.63
CA SER A 77 15.34 21.42 -1.64
C SER A 77 16.18 22.56 -2.21
N ARG A 78 16.49 22.51 -3.52
CA ARG A 78 17.21 23.55 -4.25
C ARG A 78 16.33 24.75 -4.66
N LYS A 79 15.02 24.70 -4.44
CA LYS A 79 14.08 25.75 -4.85
C LYS A 79 13.72 26.64 -3.67
N GLU A 80 13.59 27.93 -3.94
CA GLU A 80 13.16 28.92 -2.95
C GLU A 80 11.73 28.64 -2.48
N LYS A 81 11.57 28.39 -1.18
CA LYS A 81 10.30 28.08 -0.55
C LYS A 81 9.30 29.22 -0.77
N GLY A 82 8.08 28.89 -1.18
CA GLY A 82 7.03 29.87 -1.48
C GLY A 82 7.03 30.39 -2.93
N SER A 83 8.09 30.17 -3.70
CA SER A 83 8.09 30.50 -5.13
C SER A 83 7.12 29.59 -5.92
N ASN A 84 6.62 30.10 -7.05
CA ASN A 84 5.76 29.32 -7.97
C ASN A 84 6.45 28.02 -8.44
N ASN A 85 7.78 28.06 -8.62
CA ASN A 85 8.57 26.91 -9.02
C ASN A 85 8.69 25.88 -7.90
N TRP A 86 8.82 26.32 -6.64
CA TRP A 86 8.79 25.45 -5.48
C TRP A 86 7.43 24.77 -5.32
N GLU A 87 6.34 25.50 -5.47
CA GLU A 87 4.98 24.95 -5.36
C GLU A 87 4.72 23.85 -6.42
N ARG A 88 5.12 24.11 -7.67
CA ARG A 88 5.03 23.09 -8.75
C ARG A 88 5.84 21.84 -8.42
N GLN A 89 7.04 22.01 -7.85
CA GLN A 89 7.90 20.88 -7.47
C GLN A 89 7.35 20.12 -6.26
N ARG A 90 6.79 20.81 -5.26
CA ARG A 90 6.14 20.21 -4.09
C ARG A 90 5.01 19.27 -4.52
N LYS A 91 4.18 19.71 -5.48
CA LYS A 91 3.11 18.87 -6.06
C LYS A 91 3.66 17.63 -6.77
N ARG A 92 4.82 17.72 -7.44
CA ARG A 92 5.48 16.55 -8.06
C ARG A 92 5.92 15.54 -7.01
N VAL A 93 6.56 16.01 -5.94
CA VAL A 93 6.94 15.16 -4.79
C VAL A 93 5.71 14.48 -4.19
N ALA A 94 4.62 15.22 -3.97
CA ALA A 94 3.38 14.67 -3.45
C ALA A 94 2.79 13.57 -4.36
N LYS A 95 2.82 13.76 -5.68
CA LYS A 95 2.37 12.74 -6.65
C LYS A 95 3.22 11.46 -6.61
N VAL A 96 4.53 11.58 -6.40
CA VAL A 96 5.41 10.40 -6.27
C VAL A 96 5.12 9.66 -4.96
N HIS A 97 4.99 10.36 -3.84
CA HIS A 97 4.58 9.75 -2.57
C HIS A 97 3.25 9.00 -2.70
N GLN A 98 2.27 9.63 -3.33
CA GLN A 98 0.96 9.01 -3.51
C GLN A 98 1.04 7.74 -4.35
N ARG A 99 1.79 7.78 -5.47
CA ARG A 99 1.99 6.61 -6.32
C ARG A 99 2.66 5.44 -5.58
N ILE A 100 3.60 5.72 -4.67
CA ILE A 100 4.21 4.70 -3.80
C ILE A 100 3.17 4.13 -2.84
N GLN A 101 2.36 4.98 -2.21
CA GLN A 101 1.30 4.58 -1.30
C GLN A 101 0.26 3.69 -1.99
N ASP A 102 -0.23 4.10 -3.16
CA ASP A 102 -1.23 3.37 -3.94
C ASP A 102 -0.72 1.99 -4.34
N ARG A 103 0.55 1.88 -4.78
CA ARG A 103 1.17 0.59 -5.13
C ARG A 103 1.40 -0.31 -3.92
N ARG A 104 1.79 0.26 -2.78
CA ARG A 104 1.94 -0.50 -1.54
C ARG A 104 0.60 -1.06 -1.07
N LYS A 105 -0.46 -0.26 -1.17
CA LYS A 105 -1.83 -0.66 -0.84
C LYS A 105 -2.29 -1.82 -1.74
N ASP A 106 -2.18 -1.66 -3.06
CA ASP A 106 -2.55 -2.70 -4.04
C ASP A 106 -1.81 -4.03 -3.78
N PHE A 107 -0.50 -3.97 -3.47
CA PHE A 107 0.26 -5.17 -3.14
C PHE A 107 -0.25 -5.85 -1.87
N ILE A 108 -0.49 -5.09 -0.80
CA ILE A 108 -0.97 -5.63 0.47
C ILE A 108 -2.35 -6.25 0.28
N GLU A 109 -3.28 -5.56 -0.39
CA GLU A 109 -4.63 -6.06 -0.63
C GLU A 109 -4.59 -7.41 -1.37
N LYS A 110 -3.83 -7.49 -2.47
CA LYS A 110 -3.65 -8.74 -3.22
C LYS A 110 -3.03 -9.85 -2.39
N LEU A 111 -2.02 -9.53 -1.58
CA LEU A 111 -1.38 -10.50 -0.70
C LEU A 111 -2.37 -11.02 0.34
N THR A 112 -3.13 -10.14 0.99
CA THR A 112 -4.10 -10.53 2.02
C THR A 112 -5.25 -11.35 1.45
N THR A 113 -5.79 -10.98 0.28
CA THR A 113 -6.82 -11.78 -0.41
C THR A 113 -6.30 -13.18 -0.69
N ARG A 114 -5.09 -13.28 -1.26
CA ARG A 114 -4.47 -14.57 -1.55
C ARG A 114 -4.22 -15.41 -0.30
N LEU A 115 -3.83 -14.80 0.81
CA LEU A 115 -3.61 -15.53 2.07
C LEU A 115 -4.92 -16.12 2.60
N VAL A 116 -5.99 -15.31 2.62
CA VAL A 116 -7.32 -15.76 3.08
C VAL A 116 -7.93 -16.82 2.16
N GLU A 117 -7.65 -16.77 0.86
CA GLU A 117 -8.13 -17.80 -0.09
C GLU A 117 -7.41 -19.14 0.03
N ASN A 118 -6.16 -19.16 0.48
CA ASN A 118 -5.30 -20.36 0.43
C ASN A 118 -5.02 -21.00 1.79
N PHE A 119 -5.21 -20.27 2.88
CA PHE A 119 -4.86 -20.71 4.23
C PHE A 119 -6.01 -20.46 5.21
N ASP A 120 -6.20 -21.41 6.12
CA ASP A 120 -7.27 -21.39 7.11
C ASP A 120 -6.84 -20.67 8.40
N VAL A 121 -5.52 -20.63 8.64
CA VAL A 121 -4.89 -20.00 9.82
C VAL A 121 -3.62 -19.26 9.37
N ILE A 122 -3.43 -18.04 9.88
CA ILE A 122 -2.29 -17.16 9.57
C ILE A 122 -1.61 -16.75 10.89
#